data_AF-A0A9W6MH85-F1
#
_entry.id   AF-A0A9W6MH85-F1
#
_cell.length_a   1.000
_cell.length_b   1.000
_cell.length_c   1.000
_cell.angle_alpha   90.00
_cell.angle_beta   90.00
_cell.angle_gamma   90.00
#
_symmetry.space_group_name_H-M   'P 1'
#
loop_
_entity.id
_entity.type
_entity.pdbx_description
1 polymer ?
#
loop_
_entity_poly.entity_id
_entity_poly.type
_entity_poly.pdbx_seq_one_letter_code
_entity_poly.pdbx_strand_id
1 'polypeptide(L)'
;MSQKILSAHPPGATKSGSGYSGCDSDDSYAYAGSSYAFSGSFADVLSFYRAAAEKDGWQPVGEDTSPEINKKNYCFRKSIDATTAYFSVELLKKQEKGKDIKYDVAVSSSHEEAPADGGILC
;
A
#
# COMPACT_ATOMS: atom_id res chain seq x y z
N MET A 1 8.25 -6.75 16.52
CA MET A 1 7.00 -5.96 16.51
C MET A 1 6.28 -6.31 15.21
N SER A 2 5.03 -6.79 15.26
CA SER A 2 4.36 -7.38 14.09
C SER A 2 3.88 -6.30 13.11
N GLN A 3 4.22 -6.45 11.83
CA GLN A 3 3.75 -5.64 10.70
C GLN A 3 2.22 -5.77 10.55
N LYS A 4 1.46 -4.99 11.33
CA LYS A 4 -0.01 -5.04 11.33
C LYS A 4 -0.63 -4.57 10.01
N ILE A 5 0.09 -3.74 9.25
CA ILE A 5 -0.47 -3.04 8.09
C ILE A 5 -0.77 -3.97 6.90
N LEU A 6 0.01 -5.04 6.70
CA LEU A 6 -0.20 -5.99 5.59
C LEU A 6 -1.43 -6.89 5.77
N SER A 7 -1.83 -7.12 7.02
CA SER A 7 -3.03 -7.89 7.37
C SER A 7 -4.23 -7.01 7.70
N ALA A 8 -4.03 -5.69 7.80
CA ALA A 8 -5.12 -4.75 7.97
C ALA A 8 -5.95 -4.71 6.69
N HIS A 9 -7.27 -4.61 6.83
CA HIS A 9 -8.17 -4.37 5.70
C HIS A 9 -9.46 -3.73 6.22
N PRO A 10 -10.18 -2.95 5.39
CA PRO A 10 -11.49 -2.44 5.75
C PRO A 10 -12.45 -3.58 6.14
N PRO A 11 -13.36 -3.35 7.09
CA PRO A 11 -14.42 -4.30 7.40
C PRO A 11 -15.23 -4.65 6.15
N GLY A 12 -15.43 -5.94 5.88
CA GLY A 12 -16.12 -6.42 4.68
C GLY A 12 -15.23 -6.55 3.44
N ALA A 13 -13.96 -6.14 3.49
CA ALA A 13 -13.00 -6.53 2.45
C ALA A 13 -12.65 -8.02 2.58
N THR A 14 -12.52 -8.69 1.44
CA THR A 14 -12.19 -10.11 1.36
C THR A 14 -10.88 -10.29 0.62
N LYS A 15 -10.01 -11.17 1.13
CA LYS A 15 -8.72 -11.42 0.50
C LYS A 15 -8.93 -12.14 -0.85
N SER A 16 -8.34 -11.59 -1.91
CA SER A 16 -8.37 -12.14 -3.25
C SER A 16 -7.12 -12.99 -3.50
N GLY A 17 -7.12 -14.22 -2.98
CA GLY A 17 -6.03 -15.18 -3.15
C GLY A 17 -4.99 -15.19 -2.03
N SER A 18 -3.84 -15.79 -2.30
CA SER A 18 -2.71 -15.88 -1.38
C SER A 18 -2.01 -14.53 -1.23
N GLY A 19 -1.36 -14.30 -0.10
CA GLY A 19 -0.34 -13.24 -0.05
C GLY A 19 0.82 -13.58 -0.98
N TYR A 20 1.57 -12.58 -1.38
CA TYR A 20 2.76 -12.73 -2.22
C TYR A 20 3.96 -12.06 -1.54
N SER A 21 5.16 -12.54 -1.86
CA SER A 21 6.40 -11.97 -1.37
C SER A 21 7.56 -12.41 -2.25
N GLY A 22 8.60 -11.58 -2.33
CA GLY A 22 9.78 -11.89 -3.11
C GLY A 22 10.90 -10.90 -2.89
N CYS A 23 11.97 -11.10 -3.64
CA CYS A 23 13.07 -10.16 -3.79
C CYS A 23 13.25 -9.95 -5.29
N ASP A 24 13.20 -8.71 -5.74
CA ASP A 24 13.65 -8.35 -7.06
C ASP A 24 15.17 -8.22 -7.03
N SER A 25 15.87 -9.12 -7.72
CA SER A 25 17.33 -9.16 -7.74
C SER A 25 17.96 -8.13 -8.67
N ASP A 26 17.20 -7.64 -9.66
CA ASP A 26 17.69 -6.63 -10.60
C ASP A 26 17.61 -5.24 -9.96
N ASP A 27 16.50 -4.94 -9.28
CA ASP A 27 16.26 -3.65 -8.60
C ASP A 27 16.59 -3.70 -7.09
N SER A 28 17.13 -4.82 -6.61
CA SER A 28 17.62 -5.02 -5.23
C SER A 28 16.64 -4.66 -4.11
N TYR A 29 15.34 -4.91 -4.31
CA TYR A 29 14.32 -4.65 -3.29
C TYR A 29 13.53 -5.91 -2.89
N ALA A 30 13.24 -6.02 -1.59
CA ALA A 30 12.32 -7.01 -1.07
C ALA A 30 10.89 -6.46 -1.05
N TYR A 31 9.91 -7.34 -1.27
CA TYR A 31 8.49 -6.96 -1.22
C TYR A 31 7.63 -8.07 -0.61
N ALA A 32 6.51 -7.67 -0.01
CA ALA A 32 5.45 -8.56 0.46
C ALA A 32 4.10 -7.85 0.43
N GLY A 33 3.05 -8.52 -0.04
CA GLY A 33 1.75 -7.89 -0.23
C GLY A 33 0.57 -8.86 -0.27
N SER A 34 -0.61 -8.30 -0.47
CA SER A 34 -1.88 -9.04 -0.57
C SER A 34 -2.92 -8.22 -1.31
N SER A 35 -3.70 -8.90 -2.15
CA SER A 35 -4.82 -8.28 -2.86
C SER A 35 -6.15 -8.56 -2.16
N TYR A 36 -7.08 -7.63 -2.29
CA TYR A 36 -8.40 -7.66 -1.66
C TYR A 36 -9.50 -7.22 -2.63
N ALA A 37 -10.71 -7.71 -2.40
CA ALA A 37 -11.94 -7.23 -3.02
C ALA A 37 -12.81 -6.53 -1.96
N PHE A 38 -13.44 -5.41 -2.34
CA PHE A 38 -14.27 -4.63 -1.42
C PHE A 38 -15.45 -3.99 -2.15
N SER A 39 -16.64 -4.08 -1.57
CA SER A 39 -17.88 -3.56 -2.17
C SER A 39 -18.07 -2.04 -2.01
N GLY A 40 -17.24 -1.38 -1.19
CA GLY A 40 -17.24 0.08 -1.04
C GLY A 40 -16.38 0.80 -2.09
N SER A 41 -16.05 2.06 -1.83
CA SER A 41 -15.24 2.87 -2.75
C SER A 41 -13.74 2.74 -2.48
N PHE A 42 -12.91 3.09 -3.47
CA PHE A 42 -11.47 3.19 -3.24
C PHE A 42 -11.13 4.30 -2.23
N ALA A 43 -11.93 5.37 -2.16
CA ALA A 43 -11.76 6.42 -1.16
C ALA A 43 -11.93 5.90 0.29
N ASP A 44 -12.85 4.96 0.51
CA ASP A 44 -13.03 4.32 1.82
C ASP A 44 -11.82 3.44 2.19
N VAL A 45 -11.28 2.70 1.21
CA VAL A 45 -10.06 1.90 1.38
C VAL A 45 -8.88 2.79 1.77
N LEU A 46 -8.69 3.90 1.05
CA LEU A 46 -7.61 4.85 1.33
C LEU A 46 -7.76 5.53 2.69
N SER A 47 -8.98 5.92 3.05
CA SER A 47 -9.27 6.50 4.38
C SER A 47 -8.93 5.52 5.49
N PHE A 48 -9.26 4.24 5.32
CA PHE A 48 -8.91 3.17 6.25
C PHE A 48 -7.39 3.01 6.38
N TYR A 49 -6.68 2.85 5.26
CA TYR A 49 -5.23 2.62 5.30
C TYR A 49 -4.44 3.83 5.76
N ARG A 50 -4.88 5.06 5.46
CA ARG A 50 -4.26 6.28 6.01
C ARG A 50 -4.32 6.29 7.53
N ALA A 51 -5.48 5.98 8.11
CA ALA A 51 -5.65 5.91 9.56
C ALA A 51 -4.86 4.74 10.19
N ALA A 52 -4.76 3.60 9.49
CA ALA A 52 -3.98 2.45 9.94
C ALA A 52 -2.47 2.73 9.88
N ALA A 53 -2.01 3.35 8.79
CA ALA A 53 -0.62 3.71 8.54
C ALA A 53 -0.15 4.74 9.55
N GLU A 54 -0.93 5.81 9.81
CA GLU A 54 -0.63 6.81 10.84
C GLU A 54 -0.49 6.19 12.25
N LYS A 55 -1.44 5.32 12.64
CA LYS A 55 -1.38 4.60 13.92
C LYS A 55 -0.16 3.69 14.05
N ASP A 56 0.33 3.17 12.93
CA ASP A 56 1.52 2.33 12.89
C ASP A 56 2.80 3.15 12.61
N GLY A 57 2.73 4.49 12.60
CA GLY A 57 3.89 5.38 12.47
C GLY A 57 4.43 5.53 11.05
N TRP A 58 3.65 5.15 10.04
CA TRP A 58 3.96 5.43 8.64
C TRP A 58 3.55 6.86 8.27
N GLN A 59 4.28 7.46 7.34
CA GLN A 59 4.06 8.82 6.88
C GLN A 59 3.78 8.82 5.37
N PRO A 60 2.86 9.63 4.85
CA PRO A 60 2.63 9.71 3.42
C PRO A 60 3.89 10.13 2.66
N VAL A 61 4.06 9.58 1.46
CA VAL A 61 5.14 9.94 0.54
C VAL A 61 4.63 11.01 -0.43
N GLY A 62 5.37 12.12 -0.56
CA GLY A 62 5.00 13.29 -1.37
C GLY A 62 4.10 14.32 -0.66
N GLU A 63 3.99 15.52 -1.25
CA GLU A 63 3.18 16.64 -0.73
C GLU A 63 1.68 16.51 -1.05
N ASP A 64 1.33 15.56 -1.93
CA ASP A 64 -0.03 15.34 -2.40
C ASP A 64 -0.85 14.54 -1.38
N THR A 65 -1.20 15.24 -0.32
CA THR A 65 -2.16 14.78 0.70
C THR A 65 -3.61 14.82 0.21
N SER A 66 -3.83 15.29 -1.02
CA SER A 66 -5.14 15.38 -1.66
C SER A 66 -5.64 13.99 -2.06
N PRO A 67 -6.87 13.62 -1.66
CA PRO A 67 -7.54 12.43 -2.15
C PRO A 67 -8.00 12.68 -3.59
N GLU A 68 -7.07 12.90 -4.52
CA GLU A 68 -7.41 12.82 -5.91
C GLU A 68 -7.80 11.37 -6.21
N ILE A 69 -9.09 11.17 -6.43
CA ILE A 69 -9.70 9.88 -6.81
C ILE A 69 -9.06 9.33 -8.11
N ASN A 70 -8.27 10.13 -8.81
CA ASN A 70 -7.53 9.77 -10.02
C ASN A 70 -6.16 9.11 -9.75
N LYS A 71 -5.58 9.24 -8.54
CA LYS A 71 -4.35 8.50 -8.20
C LYS A 71 -4.72 7.06 -7.87
N LYS A 72 -4.19 6.13 -8.67
CA LYS A 72 -4.42 4.69 -8.49
C LYS A 72 -3.57 4.10 -7.39
N ASN A 73 -2.51 4.78 -6.95
CA ASN A 73 -1.58 4.31 -5.94
C ASN A 73 -1.40 5.40 -4.88
N TYR A 74 -1.41 4.99 -3.61
CA TYR A 74 -1.05 5.81 -2.47
C TYR A 74 0.08 5.15 -1.71
N CYS A 75 1.12 5.92 -1.40
CA CYS A 75 2.32 5.40 -0.79
C CYS A 75 2.63 6.08 0.54
N PHE A 76 3.16 5.29 1.46
CA PHE A 76 3.62 5.70 2.78
C PHE A 76 5.03 5.19 3.00
N ARG A 77 5.80 5.85 3.86
CA ARG A 77 7.14 5.44 4.24
C ARG A 77 7.27 5.34 5.76
N LYS A 78 8.18 4.48 6.20
CA LYS A 78 8.56 4.34 7.60
C LYS A 78 10.01 3.90 7.70
N SER A 79 10.78 4.53 8.58
CA SER A 79 12.13 4.08 8.91
C SER A 79 12.07 2.88 9.85
N ILE A 80 12.76 1.80 9.49
CA ILE A 80 12.89 0.56 10.25
C ILE A 80 14.38 0.22 10.29
N ASP A 81 15.01 0.25 11.47
CA ASP A 81 16.42 -0.11 11.67
C ASP A 81 17.40 0.49 10.63
N ALA A 82 17.27 1.79 10.38
CA ALA A 82 18.03 2.58 9.38
C ALA A 82 17.74 2.30 7.90
N THR A 83 16.74 1.45 7.59
CA THR A 83 16.20 1.26 6.24
C THR A 83 14.85 1.96 6.09
N THR A 84 14.59 2.57 4.93
CA THR A 84 13.26 3.10 4.61
C THR A 84 12.43 1.98 3.98
N ALA A 85 11.33 1.62 4.64
CA ALA A 85 10.30 0.78 4.06
C ALA A 85 9.20 1.66 3.47
N TYR A 86 8.59 1.19 2.39
CA TYR A 86 7.46 1.79 1.72
C TYR A 86 6.24 0.88 1.86
N PHE A 87 5.06 1.47 1.95
CA PHE A 87 3.78 0.80 2.00
C PHE A 87 2.87 1.42 0.95
N SER A 88 2.46 0.64 -0.04
CA SER A 88 1.60 1.08 -1.14
C SER A 88 0.19 0.50 -1.01
N VAL A 89 -0.79 1.27 -1.49
CA VAL A 89 -2.19 0.87 -1.65
C VAL A 89 -2.60 1.19 -3.09
N GLU A 90 -2.81 0.18 -3.90
CA GLU A 90 -3.05 0.33 -5.35
C GLU A 90 -4.41 -0.20 -5.79
N LEU A 91 -5.17 0.58 -6.56
CA LEU A 91 -6.37 0.13 -7.24
C LEU A 91 -6.03 -0.68 -8.50
N LEU A 92 -6.23 -2.00 -8.44
CA LEU A 92 -5.91 -2.93 -9.53
C LEU A 92 -6.85 -2.82 -10.75
N LYS A 93 -8.10 -2.38 -10.55
CA LYS A 93 -9.08 -2.20 -11.64
C LYS A 93 -9.92 -0.94 -11.40
N LYS A 94 -10.28 -0.26 -12.49
CA LYS A 94 -11.18 0.90 -12.43
C LYS A 94 -12.46 0.52 -11.68
N GLN A 95 -12.88 1.39 -10.78
CA GLN A 95 -14.15 1.21 -10.07
C GLN A 95 -15.31 1.25 -11.06
N GLU A 96 -16.11 0.18 -11.06
CA GLU A 96 -17.33 0.07 -11.85
C GLU A 96 -18.54 0.08 -10.91
N LYS A 97 -19.60 0.82 -11.27
CA LYS A 97 -20.80 0.92 -10.44
C LYS A 97 -21.42 -0.47 -10.24
N GLY A 98 -21.62 -0.88 -8.99
CA GLY A 98 -22.25 -2.15 -8.64
C GLY A 98 -21.31 -3.37 -8.69
N LYS A 99 -19.99 -3.17 -8.84
CA LYS A 99 -18.99 -4.23 -8.69
C LYS A 99 -18.03 -3.91 -7.54
N ASP A 100 -17.51 -4.96 -6.93
CA ASP A 100 -16.43 -4.83 -5.96
C ASP A 100 -15.19 -4.24 -6.64
N ILE A 101 -14.55 -3.29 -5.96
CA ILE A 101 -13.22 -2.85 -6.33
C ILE A 101 -12.21 -3.93 -5.95
N LYS A 102 -11.13 -4.02 -6.73
CA LYS A 102 -9.97 -4.82 -6.39
C LYS A 102 -8.79 -3.91 -6.17
N TYR A 103 -8.14 -4.08 -5.03
CA TYR A 103 -6.96 -3.30 -4.68
C TYR A 103 -5.89 -4.21 -4.10
N ASP A 104 -4.67 -3.71 -4.13
CA ASP A 104 -3.50 -4.35 -3.58
C ASP A 104 -2.89 -3.51 -2.48
N VAL A 105 -2.24 -4.17 -1.53
CA VAL A 105 -1.36 -3.52 -0.58
C VAL A 105 -0.04 -4.25 -0.51
N ALA A 106 1.06 -3.51 -0.50
CA ALA A 106 2.39 -4.06 -0.46
C ALA A 106 3.29 -3.26 0.48
N VAL A 107 4.21 -3.95 1.14
CA VAL A 107 5.37 -3.36 1.79
C VAL A 107 6.59 -3.71 0.94
N SER A 108 7.43 -2.73 0.69
CA SER A 108 8.66 -2.87 -0.07
C SER A 108 9.81 -2.14 0.63
N SER A 109 11.05 -2.59 0.40
CA SER A 109 12.24 -1.92 0.90
C SER A 109 13.43 -2.25 0.01
N SER A 110 14.23 -1.25 -0.31
CA SER A 110 15.54 -1.42 -0.95
C SER A 110 16.66 -1.14 0.05
N HIS A 111 17.83 -1.73 -0.20
CA HIS A 111 19.06 -1.33 0.48
C HIS A 111 19.57 0.03 -0.03
N GLU A 112 19.23 0.39 -1.26
CA GLU A 112 19.58 1.68 -1.85
C GLU A 112 18.65 2.78 -1.36
N GLU A 113 19.15 4.02 -1.34
CA GLU A 113 18.34 5.18 -0.99
C GLU A 113 17.32 5.42 -2.11
N ALA A 114 16.06 5.05 -1.84
CA ALA A 114 14.96 5.34 -2.75
C ALA A 114 14.70 6.85 -2.81
N PRO A 115 14.25 7.36 -3.98
CA PRO A 115 14.01 8.80 -4.14
C PRO A 115 12.90 9.27 -3.19
N ALA A 116 12.80 10.59 -3.00
CA ALA A 116 11.90 11.17 -1.99
C ALA A 116 10.41 10.85 -2.23
N ASP A 117 10.04 10.57 -3.48
CA ASP A 117 8.72 10.13 -3.93
C ASP A 117 8.54 8.59 -3.91
N GLY A 118 9.57 7.85 -3.49
CA GLY A 118 9.58 6.39 -3.36
C GLY A 118 9.91 5.61 -4.63
N GLY A 119 9.88 6.25 -5.81
CA GLY A 119 10.29 5.63 -7.06
C GLY A 119 9.49 4.36 -7.33
N ILE A 120 10.13 3.28 -7.80
CA ILE A 120 9.49 1.99 -8.10
C ILE A 120 8.90 1.25 -6.88
N LEU A 121 9.24 1.70 -5.67
CA LEU A 121 8.70 1.14 -4.42
C LEU A 121 7.31 1.70 -4.09
N CYS A 122 6.90 2.74 -4.83
CA CYS A 122 5.59 3.36 -4.90
C CYS A 122 5.10 3.33 -6.37
#